data_AF-A1AYR4-F1
#
_entry.id   AF-A1AYR4-F1
#
_cell.length_a   1.000
_cell.length_b   1.000
_cell.length_c   1.000
_cell.angle_alpha   90.00
_cell.angle_beta   90.00
_cell.angle_gamma   90.00
#
_symmetry.space_group_name_H-M   'P 1'
#
loop_
_entity.id
_entity.type
_entity.pdbx_description
1 polymer ?
#
loop_
_entity_poly.entity_id
_entity_poly.type
_entity_poly.pdbx_seq_one_letter_code
_entity_poly.pdbx_strand_id
1 'polypeptide(L)'
;MTDPTNNQPLNTAAMAFSSSAQPDGIVDGTDGDDYMVPGYVDHQGDVVDGADGVNDWINAGAGNDTVNGGAGNDTIEGGEGDDLLRGNAGHDIIRGDAGNDTINGDAGNDTIEGGEGDDLLRGDAGDDVLRGGEGNDTFNGGIGNDTIEGEEGDDLLRGDDGDDLLLGGVGSDTLNGGLGNDTLDGGDDDDLLRGDDGNDLLLGGAGNDTLNGGNGDDTLEGGEGDDLLRGDAGHDLLQGGDGNDTLEGGQGNDVLEGGDGDDSLIGGPGADTMTGGAGNDRFVVSGGGDLITDFDAVTGIGDGQSDNNDFVDLNAFYNGTTLAAWNAANPHQTYASPESWMQADQADGVLDAVGGLRIQDGTGNSVLGSQLTTENTGVLCFLRGTLIKTADGEVPVEQLEPGTKVMTLDHGCKALRWIGKRVLSAEELAAQPKLRPIRIRAEALGERLPERDLIVSPQHRVLLRSVVARRMVGEAEVLLAARHLIGLDGIEVVEDMQEVEYWHFMFDRHEVVFSNGAPTESLFTGPEAMKALGPEARHEILTLFPQLAQPEPQQPAAARLLMRGRQGRHLVQRLVANGKQPFNWGKVG
;
A
#
# COMPACT_ATOMS: atom_id res chain seq x y z
N MET A 1 -57.35 -31.92 -81.34
CA MET A 1 -58.02 -30.63 -81.12
C MET A 1 -58.61 -30.65 -79.71
N THR A 2 -58.37 -29.62 -78.90
CA THR A 2 -59.25 -29.10 -77.82
C THR A 2 -59.89 -30.10 -76.83
N ASP A 3 -59.26 -30.30 -75.66
CA ASP A 3 -59.59 -29.67 -74.35
C ASP A 3 -61.07 -29.31 -73.99
N PRO A 4 -61.46 -29.13 -72.69
CA PRO A 4 -61.67 -30.15 -71.66
C PRO A 4 -63.04 -29.97 -70.93
N THR A 5 -63.32 -30.71 -69.83
CA THR A 5 -63.58 -30.14 -68.47
C THR A 5 -64.30 -31.08 -67.49
N ASN A 6 -63.91 -30.89 -66.22
CA ASN A 6 -64.65 -31.07 -64.96
C ASN A 6 -64.85 -32.46 -64.36
N ASN A 7 -64.24 -32.64 -63.18
CA ASN A 7 -64.28 -33.80 -62.32
C ASN A 7 -64.38 -33.34 -60.86
N GLN A 8 -65.50 -33.68 -60.20
CA GLN A 8 -65.77 -33.59 -58.76
C GLN A 8 -66.84 -34.67 -58.49
N PRO A 9 -66.75 -35.47 -57.41
CA PRO A 9 -66.73 -34.94 -56.04
C PRO A 9 -65.87 -35.71 -55.02
N LEU A 10 -65.64 -35.12 -53.85
CA LEU A 10 -66.21 -35.58 -52.55
C LEU A 10 -65.66 -34.71 -51.41
N ASN A 11 -66.55 -34.10 -50.63
CA ASN A 11 -66.20 -33.35 -49.44
C ASN A 11 -66.12 -34.32 -48.25
N THR A 12 -64.91 -34.68 -47.84
CA THR A 12 -64.64 -35.35 -46.56
C THR A 12 -64.04 -34.36 -45.59
N ALA A 13 -64.78 -34.01 -44.55
CA ALA A 13 -64.26 -33.26 -43.43
C ALA A 13 -63.14 -34.06 -42.73
N ALA A 14 -61.91 -33.56 -42.82
CA ALA A 14 -60.89 -33.87 -41.84
C ALA A 14 -61.06 -32.87 -40.70
N MET A 15 -61.52 -33.34 -39.54
CA MET A 15 -61.36 -32.60 -38.30
C MET A 15 -59.86 -32.51 -38.01
N ALA A 16 -59.25 -31.37 -38.33
CA ALA A 16 -58.06 -30.96 -37.60
C ALA A 16 -58.52 -30.61 -36.18
N PHE A 17 -58.35 -31.55 -35.26
CA PHE A 17 -58.14 -31.16 -33.87
C PHE A 17 -56.81 -30.42 -33.84
N SER A 18 -56.85 -29.12 -34.08
CA SER A 18 -55.99 -28.22 -33.35
C SER A 18 -56.34 -28.45 -31.89
N SER A 19 -55.43 -29.09 -31.16
CA SER A 19 -55.29 -28.76 -29.75
C SER A 19 -54.77 -27.34 -29.72
N SER A 20 -55.68 -26.35 -29.65
CA SER A 20 -55.38 -25.22 -28.80
C SER A 20 -55.06 -25.84 -27.45
N ALA A 21 -53.82 -25.72 -27.00
CA ALA A 21 -53.49 -26.04 -25.62
C ALA A 21 -54.49 -25.29 -24.72
N GLN A 22 -54.86 -25.91 -23.60
CA GLN A 22 -55.68 -25.18 -22.64
C GLN A 22 -54.75 -24.26 -21.87
N PRO A 23 -55.25 -23.10 -21.41
CA PRO A 23 -54.49 -22.25 -20.52
C PRO A 23 -53.86 -23.08 -19.40
N ASP A 24 -52.53 -23.04 -19.30
CA ASP A 24 -51.77 -23.83 -18.33
C ASP A 24 -51.11 -22.98 -17.23
N GLY A 25 -51.24 -21.65 -17.33
CA GLY A 25 -50.85 -20.68 -16.29
C GLY A 25 -49.43 -20.13 -16.46
N ILE A 26 -48.78 -20.40 -17.59
CA ILE A 26 -47.55 -19.74 -18.01
C ILE A 26 -47.87 -18.97 -19.29
N VAL A 27 -47.39 -17.74 -19.41
CA VAL A 27 -47.51 -16.94 -20.62
C VAL A 27 -46.23 -17.15 -21.44
N ASP A 28 -46.34 -17.92 -22.53
CA ASP A 28 -45.21 -18.23 -23.41
C ASP A 28 -45.01 -17.17 -24.50
N GLY A 29 -43.75 -16.78 -24.75
CA GLY A 29 -43.31 -16.04 -25.94
C GLY A 29 -42.96 -16.96 -27.12
N THR A 30 -41.96 -16.60 -27.92
CA THR A 30 -41.60 -17.30 -29.18
C THR A 30 -40.08 -17.48 -29.37
N ASP A 31 -39.66 -17.92 -30.57
CA ASP A 31 -38.23 -18.06 -30.94
C ASP A 31 -37.64 -16.72 -31.50
N GLY A 32 -38.20 -15.55 -31.17
CA GLY A 32 -37.60 -14.25 -31.49
C GLY A 32 -38.39 -13.02 -31.04
N ASP A 33 -37.67 -11.90 -30.83
CA ASP A 33 -38.07 -10.58 -30.29
C ASP A 33 -39.57 -10.36 -29.99
N ASP A 34 -39.98 -10.68 -28.76
CA ASP A 34 -41.34 -10.55 -28.23
C ASP A 34 -41.55 -9.29 -27.35
N TYR A 35 -42.81 -8.90 -27.16
CA TYR A 35 -43.19 -7.71 -26.37
C TYR A 35 -44.35 -8.04 -25.42
N MET A 36 -43.99 -8.62 -24.28
CA MET A 36 -44.86 -9.28 -23.31
C MET A 36 -45.18 -8.35 -22.14
N VAL A 37 -46.13 -7.44 -22.39
CA VAL A 37 -46.61 -6.46 -21.40
C VAL A 37 -48.07 -6.74 -21.01
N PRO A 38 -48.62 -6.13 -19.93
CA PRO A 38 -49.95 -6.44 -19.45
C PRO A 38 -51.04 -6.36 -20.53
N GLY A 39 -51.72 -7.49 -20.74
CA GLY A 39 -52.66 -7.73 -21.84
C GLY A 39 -52.06 -8.42 -23.09
N TYR A 40 -50.80 -8.83 -23.08
CA TYR A 40 -50.27 -9.86 -24.00
C TYR A 40 -51.03 -11.16 -23.80
N VAL A 41 -51.30 -11.89 -24.89
CA VAL A 41 -52.03 -13.17 -24.87
C VAL A 41 -51.28 -14.15 -25.77
N ASP A 42 -50.93 -15.31 -25.23
CA ASP A 42 -50.17 -16.34 -25.93
C ASP A 42 -51.04 -17.21 -26.86
N HIS A 43 -50.53 -18.40 -27.25
CA HIS A 43 -51.23 -19.31 -28.15
C HIS A 43 -52.15 -20.32 -27.43
N GLN A 44 -52.02 -20.48 -26.12
CA GLN A 44 -52.87 -21.23 -25.19
C GLN A 44 -54.12 -20.40 -24.82
N GLY A 45 -53.95 -19.08 -24.76
CA GLY A 45 -54.89 -18.11 -24.23
C GLY A 45 -54.61 -17.72 -22.78
N ASP A 46 -53.41 -18.00 -22.26
CA ASP A 46 -52.87 -17.39 -21.05
C ASP A 46 -52.52 -15.92 -21.34
N VAL A 47 -52.53 -15.07 -20.32
CA VAL A 47 -52.48 -13.61 -20.43
C VAL A 47 -51.58 -13.07 -19.34
N VAL A 48 -50.74 -12.08 -19.64
CA VAL A 48 -50.16 -11.22 -18.58
C VAL A 48 -51.31 -10.37 -18.03
N ASP A 49 -52.01 -10.85 -16.99
CA ASP A 49 -53.11 -10.09 -16.38
C ASP A 49 -53.16 -10.16 -14.85
N GLY A 50 -53.02 -8.99 -14.22
CA GLY A 50 -53.36 -8.74 -12.82
C GLY A 50 -54.86 -8.84 -12.49
N ALA A 51 -55.61 -9.73 -13.16
CA ALA A 51 -57.06 -9.90 -13.00
C ALA A 51 -57.55 -11.36 -12.87
N ASP A 52 -56.66 -12.32 -12.57
CA ASP A 52 -57.03 -13.62 -12.00
C ASP A 52 -56.35 -13.94 -10.64
N GLY A 53 -55.08 -13.54 -10.46
CA GLY A 53 -54.24 -14.04 -9.36
C GLY A 53 -53.28 -13.06 -8.70
N VAL A 54 -53.18 -11.82 -9.19
CA VAL A 54 -52.12 -10.83 -8.84
C VAL A 54 -50.76 -11.23 -9.43
N ASN A 55 -50.35 -12.49 -9.31
CA ASN A 55 -49.08 -13.01 -9.79
C ASN A 55 -49.19 -13.67 -11.19
N ASP A 56 -48.38 -13.24 -12.16
CA ASP A 56 -48.18 -13.86 -13.47
C ASP A 56 -46.93 -14.79 -13.49
N TRP A 57 -46.88 -15.82 -14.35
CA TRP A 57 -45.63 -16.52 -14.73
C TRP A 57 -45.43 -16.33 -16.23
N ILE A 58 -44.32 -15.72 -16.61
CA ILE A 58 -43.95 -15.35 -17.99
C ILE A 58 -42.64 -16.04 -18.35
N ASN A 59 -42.59 -16.60 -19.56
CA ASN A 59 -41.41 -17.25 -20.15
C ASN A 59 -41.25 -16.70 -21.57
N ALA A 60 -40.26 -15.84 -21.80
CA ALA A 60 -40.14 -15.09 -23.06
C ALA A 60 -39.56 -15.97 -24.18
N GLY A 61 -38.44 -16.64 -23.91
CA GLY A 61 -37.99 -17.83 -24.63
C GLY A 61 -36.64 -17.63 -25.31
N ALA A 62 -36.63 -17.06 -26.51
CA ALA A 62 -35.40 -16.75 -27.23
C ALA A 62 -35.64 -15.58 -28.19
N GLY A 63 -34.67 -14.67 -28.29
CA GLY A 63 -34.87 -13.37 -28.93
C GLY A 63 -34.51 -12.25 -27.96
N ASN A 64 -34.45 -11.01 -28.45
CA ASN A 64 -34.26 -9.85 -27.60
C ASN A 64 -35.64 -9.32 -27.18
N ASP A 65 -36.11 -9.76 -26.02
CA ASP A 65 -37.48 -9.63 -25.59
C ASP A 65 -37.70 -8.42 -24.67
N THR A 66 -38.97 -8.09 -24.40
CA THR A 66 -39.32 -7.03 -23.46
C THR A 66 -40.53 -7.44 -22.65
N VAL A 67 -40.32 -7.70 -21.36
CA VAL A 67 -41.30 -8.24 -20.44
C VAL A 67 -41.68 -7.21 -19.37
N ASN A 68 -42.95 -7.22 -18.96
CA ASN A 68 -43.47 -6.42 -17.86
C ASN A 68 -44.55 -7.24 -17.13
N GLY A 69 -44.27 -7.72 -15.92
CA GLY A 69 -45.23 -8.50 -15.11
C GLY A 69 -46.41 -7.62 -14.67
N GLY A 70 -46.13 -6.64 -13.81
CA GLY A 70 -46.89 -5.39 -13.77
C GLY A 70 -47.55 -5.05 -12.44
N ALA A 71 -48.16 -6.01 -11.74
CA ALA A 71 -48.85 -5.72 -10.48
C ALA A 71 -49.19 -6.97 -9.66
N GLY A 72 -48.16 -7.60 -9.11
CA GLY A 72 -48.22 -8.68 -8.15
C GLY A 72 -46.88 -9.36 -8.04
N ASN A 73 -46.82 -10.51 -7.35
CA ASN A 73 -45.56 -11.20 -7.11
C ASN A 73 -45.26 -12.15 -8.29
N ASP A 74 -44.72 -11.59 -9.36
CA ASP A 74 -44.62 -12.22 -10.67
C ASP A 74 -43.40 -13.16 -10.76
N THR A 75 -43.39 -14.05 -11.75
CA THR A 75 -42.21 -14.87 -12.10
C THR A 75 -41.91 -14.68 -13.58
N ILE A 76 -40.72 -14.21 -13.91
CA ILE A 76 -40.30 -13.85 -15.26
C ILE A 76 -39.01 -14.61 -15.58
N GLU A 77 -39.00 -15.31 -16.71
CA GLU A 77 -37.85 -15.99 -17.30
C GLU A 77 -37.63 -15.37 -18.70
N GLY A 78 -36.45 -14.77 -18.93
CA GLY A 78 -36.05 -14.18 -20.21
C GLY A 78 -35.72 -15.25 -21.25
N GLY A 79 -34.52 -15.80 -21.19
CA GLY A 79 -34.11 -16.99 -21.94
C GLY A 79 -32.82 -16.78 -22.74
N GLU A 80 -32.86 -17.00 -24.06
CA GLU A 80 -31.71 -16.73 -24.95
C GLU A 80 -31.83 -15.36 -25.65
N GLY A 81 -31.15 -14.31 -25.17
CA GLY A 81 -31.05 -13.01 -25.86
C GLY A 81 -30.70 -11.84 -24.94
N ASP A 82 -30.55 -10.62 -25.48
CA ASP A 82 -30.39 -9.42 -24.63
C ASP A 82 -31.77 -8.80 -24.35
N ASP A 83 -32.32 -9.06 -23.17
CA ASP A 83 -33.69 -8.79 -22.76
C ASP A 83 -33.88 -7.52 -21.92
N LEU A 84 -35.14 -7.05 -21.87
CA LEU A 84 -35.57 -5.97 -21.00
C LEU A 84 -36.72 -6.44 -20.10
N LEU A 85 -36.40 -6.81 -18.86
CA LEU A 85 -37.32 -7.44 -17.90
C LEU A 85 -37.74 -6.47 -16.79
N ARG A 86 -38.99 -6.56 -16.33
CA ARG A 86 -39.53 -5.68 -15.28
C ARG A 86 -40.63 -6.30 -14.43
N GLY A 87 -40.43 -6.34 -13.11
CA GLY A 87 -41.41 -6.79 -12.11
C GLY A 87 -42.55 -5.80 -11.87
N ASN A 88 -42.21 -4.56 -11.50
CA ASN A 88 -43.05 -3.37 -11.24
C ASN A 88 -43.52 -3.18 -9.79
N ALA A 89 -44.23 -4.15 -9.20
CA ALA A 89 -44.92 -3.94 -7.92
C ALA A 89 -45.39 -5.25 -7.29
N GLY A 90 -44.54 -5.87 -6.47
CA GLY A 90 -44.75 -7.23 -6.03
C GLY A 90 -43.76 -7.72 -4.98
N HIS A 91 -43.30 -8.95 -5.21
CA HIS A 91 -42.15 -9.61 -4.60
C HIS A 91 -41.76 -10.66 -5.65
N ASP A 92 -41.06 -10.19 -6.66
CA ASP A 92 -40.96 -10.78 -7.98
C ASP A 92 -39.76 -11.71 -8.07
N ILE A 93 -39.82 -12.69 -8.97
CA ILE A 93 -38.70 -13.58 -9.27
C ILE A 93 -38.37 -13.39 -10.74
N ILE A 94 -37.20 -12.85 -11.07
CA ILE A 94 -36.82 -12.52 -12.44
C ILE A 94 -35.49 -13.19 -12.78
N ARG A 95 -35.43 -13.89 -13.93
CA ARG A 95 -34.21 -14.43 -14.52
C ARG A 95 -33.98 -13.83 -15.90
N GLY A 96 -32.76 -13.40 -16.18
CA GLY A 96 -32.27 -13.12 -17.53
C GLY A 96 -32.03 -14.42 -18.32
N ASP A 97 -31.29 -15.34 -17.70
CA ASP A 97 -30.76 -16.61 -18.21
C ASP A 97 -29.50 -16.46 -19.10
N ALA A 98 -29.58 -15.99 -20.35
CA ALA A 98 -28.41 -15.96 -21.25
C ALA A 98 -28.42 -14.87 -22.32
N GLY A 99 -27.60 -13.84 -22.13
CA GLY A 99 -27.40 -12.66 -22.96
C GLY A 99 -27.12 -11.44 -22.08
N ASN A 100 -27.05 -10.23 -22.66
CA ASN A 100 -26.71 -9.03 -21.88
C ASN A 100 -27.98 -8.29 -21.41
N ASP A 101 -28.53 -8.69 -20.27
CA ASP A 101 -29.88 -8.34 -19.84
C ASP A 101 -30.00 -7.01 -19.09
N THR A 102 -31.21 -6.46 -19.08
CA THR A 102 -31.56 -5.28 -18.27
C THR A 102 -32.81 -5.59 -17.45
N ILE A 103 -32.63 -5.75 -16.15
CA ILE A 103 -33.66 -6.21 -15.21
C ILE A 103 -33.98 -5.13 -14.17
N ASN A 104 -35.27 -4.94 -13.86
CA ASN A 104 -35.69 -4.09 -12.74
C ASN A 104 -36.86 -4.70 -11.95
N GLY A 105 -36.69 -4.84 -10.63
CA GLY A 105 -37.77 -5.18 -9.71
C GLY A 105 -38.82 -4.06 -9.57
N ASP A 106 -38.35 -2.81 -9.49
CA ASP A 106 -39.07 -1.57 -9.16
C ASP A 106 -39.58 -1.45 -7.71
N ALA A 107 -40.37 -2.39 -7.16
CA ALA A 107 -41.02 -2.18 -5.86
C ALA A 107 -41.52 -3.43 -5.12
N GLY A 108 -40.98 -3.60 -3.92
CA GLY A 108 -41.17 -4.76 -3.04
C GLY A 108 -39.93 -5.64 -3.05
N ASN A 109 -39.78 -6.48 -2.02
CA ASN A 109 -38.67 -7.43 -1.88
C ASN A 109 -38.63 -8.44 -3.04
N ASP A 110 -37.76 -8.20 -4.01
CA ASP A 110 -37.65 -8.96 -5.26
C ASP A 110 -36.43 -9.92 -5.24
N THR A 111 -36.39 -10.86 -6.18
CA THR A 111 -35.27 -11.79 -6.38
C THR A 111 -34.91 -11.83 -7.86
N ILE A 112 -33.70 -11.39 -8.18
CA ILE A 112 -33.21 -11.18 -9.54
C ILE A 112 -31.94 -12.00 -9.75
N GLU A 113 -31.86 -12.68 -10.89
CA GLU A 113 -30.76 -13.54 -11.34
C GLU A 113 -30.44 -13.10 -12.79
N GLY A 114 -29.21 -12.68 -13.06
CA GLY A 114 -28.73 -12.29 -14.40
C GLY A 114 -28.59 -13.53 -15.28
N GLY A 115 -27.42 -14.15 -15.26
CA GLY A 115 -27.16 -15.43 -15.90
C GLY A 115 -25.80 -15.50 -16.58
N GLU A 116 -25.77 -15.86 -17.87
CA GLU A 116 -24.58 -15.75 -18.74
C GLU A 116 -24.61 -14.41 -19.50
N GLY A 117 -23.87 -13.37 -19.08
CA GLY A 117 -23.98 -12.03 -19.68
C GLY A 117 -23.14 -10.93 -19.04
N ASP A 118 -23.07 -9.74 -19.67
CA ASP A 118 -22.75 -8.51 -18.91
C ASP A 118 -24.08 -7.75 -18.68
N ASP A 119 -24.65 -7.89 -17.49
CA ASP A 119 -26.04 -7.54 -17.17
C ASP A 119 -26.19 -6.23 -16.36
N LEU A 120 -27.41 -5.71 -16.34
CA LEU A 120 -27.81 -4.53 -15.57
C LEU A 120 -29.01 -4.83 -14.67
N LEU A 121 -28.75 -5.07 -13.39
CA LEU A 121 -29.74 -5.48 -12.38
C LEU A 121 -30.12 -4.31 -11.46
N ARG A 122 -31.40 -4.25 -11.05
CA ARG A 122 -31.93 -3.23 -10.13
C ARG A 122 -33.05 -3.79 -9.25
N GLY A 123 -32.96 -3.64 -7.93
CA GLY A 123 -34.07 -3.87 -7.00
C GLY A 123 -35.03 -2.66 -6.92
N ASP A 124 -34.45 -1.46 -6.88
CA ASP A 124 -35.07 -0.14 -6.73
C ASP A 124 -35.71 0.13 -5.34
N ALA A 125 -36.60 -0.73 -4.80
CA ALA A 125 -37.25 -0.46 -3.51
C ALA A 125 -37.88 -1.69 -2.81
N GLY A 126 -37.05 -2.48 -2.14
CA GLY A 126 -37.42 -3.61 -1.29
C GLY A 126 -36.27 -3.96 -0.35
N ASP A 127 -36.37 -5.09 0.37
CA ASP A 127 -35.15 -5.77 0.83
C ASP A 127 -34.93 -6.90 -0.19
N ASP A 128 -34.09 -6.64 -1.18
CA ASP A 128 -34.00 -7.36 -2.46
C ASP A 128 -32.82 -8.34 -2.49
N VAL A 129 -32.87 -9.34 -3.38
CA VAL A 129 -31.77 -10.31 -3.62
C VAL A 129 -31.39 -10.30 -5.08
N LEU A 130 -30.16 -9.88 -5.40
CA LEU A 130 -29.65 -9.77 -6.77
C LEU A 130 -28.44 -10.72 -6.94
N ARG A 131 -28.38 -11.43 -8.06
CA ARG A 131 -27.27 -12.31 -8.46
C ARG A 131 -26.86 -12.03 -9.90
N GLY A 132 -25.57 -11.86 -10.15
CA GLY A 132 -25.01 -11.68 -11.48
C GLY A 132 -24.95 -12.99 -12.24
N GLY A 133 -23.80 -13.67 -12.15
CA GLY A 133 -23.59 -15.00 -12.72
C GLY A 133 -22.22 -15.12 -13.39
N GLU A 134 -22.20 -15.35 -14.71
CA GLU A 134 -20.98 -15.34 -15.53
C GLU A 134 -20.92 -14.06 -16.39
N GLY A 135 -20.05 -13.10 -16.04
CA GLY A 135 -19.70 -11.94 -16.85
C GLY A 135 -19.59 -10.64 -16.03
N ASN A 136 -19.48 -9.48 -16.68
CA ASN A 136 -19.13 -8.22 -16.00
C ASN A 136 -20.38 -7.37 -15.67
N ASP A 137 -20.97 -7.61 -14.50
CA ASP A 137 -22.30 -7.15 -14.14
C ASP A 137 -22.35 -5.77 -13.48
N THR A 138 -23.52 -5.14 -13.51
CA THR A 138 -23.78 -3.85 -12.84
C THR A 138 -25.09 -3.87 -12.06
N PHE A 139 -25.00 -3.65 -10.76
CA PHE A 139 -26.12 -3.77 -9.84
C PHE A 139 -26.58 -2.42 -9.29
N ASN A 140 -27.82 -2.44 -8.79
CA ASN A 140 -28.30 -1.48 -7.80
C ASN A 140 -29.29 -2.14 -6.87
N GLY A 141 -29.04 -2.11 -5.56
CA GLY A 141 -30.05 -2.42 -4.54
C GLY A 141 -31.17 -1.38 -4.61
N GLY A 142 -31.05 -0.30 -3.86
CA GLY A 142 -31.90 0.88 -3.99
C GLY A 142 -32.33 1.46 -2.65
N ILE A 143 -33.43 0.95 -2.11
CA ILE A 143 -34.00 1.39 -0.83
C ILE A 143 -34.55 0.20 -0.04
N GLY A 144 -33.81 -0.18 0.99
CA GLY A 144 -34.09 -1.27 1.93
C GLY A 144 -32.82 -2.07 2.16
N ASN A 145 -32.89 -3.24 2.80
CA ASN A 145 -31.69 -3.98 3.20
C ASN A 145 -31.37 -5.09 2.18
N ASP A 146 -30.55 -4.77 1.18
CA ASP A 146 -30.36 -5.58 0.00
C ASP A 146 -29.24 -6.63 0.15
N THR A 147 -29.30 -7.69 -0.66
CA THR A 147 -28.24 -8.70 -0.79
C THR A 147 -27.86 -8.83 -2.25
N ILE A 148 -26.59 -8.56 -2.56
CA ILE A 148 -26.06 -8.52 -3.93
C ILE A 148 -24.86 -9.47 -4.01
N GLU A 149 -24.89 -10.40 -4.98
CA GLU A 149 -23.84 -11.38 -5.25
C GLU A 149 -23.39 -11.22 -6.72
N GLY A 150 -22.12 -10.88 -6.98
CA GLY A 150 -21.55 -10.78 -8.34
C GLY A 150 -21.38 -12.15 -9.01
N GLU A 151 -20.62 -13.01 -8.34
CA GLU A 151 -20.23 -14.38 -8.73
C GLU A 151 -18.93 -14.49 -9.58
N GLU A 152 -18.96 -14.52 -10.92
CA GLU A 152 -17.75 -14.59 -11.78
C GLU A 152 -17.67 -13.39 -12.75
N GLY A 153 -16.87 -12.35 -12.45
CA GLY A 153 -16.87 -11.09 -13.23
C GLY A 153 -15.83 -10.04 -12.80
N ASP A 154 -15.69 -8.93 -13.53
CA ASP A 154 -15.23 -7.67 -12.90
C ASP A 154 -16.47 -6.77 -12.76
N ASP A 155 -17.08 -6.78 -11.57
CA ASP A 155 -18.45 -6.31 -11.32
C ASP A 155 -18.54 -4.92 -10.66
N LEU A 156 -19.72 -4.30 -10.76
CA LEU A 156 -20.04 -3.02 -10.13
C LEU A 156 -21.28 -3.13 -9.25
N LEU A 157 -21.07 -3.28 -7.94
CA LEU A 157 -22.12 -3.43 -6.94
C LEU A 157 -22.41 -2.09 -6.23
N ARG A 158 -23.70 -1.78 -6.00
CA ARG A 158 -24.13 -0.63 -5.19
C ARG A 158 -25.38 -0.93 -4.37
N GLY A 159 -25.32 -0.71 -3.06
CA GLY A 159 -26.45 -0.81 -2.13
C GLY A 159 -27.43 0.36 -2.23
N ASP A 160 -26.94 1.61 -2.16
CA ASP A 160 -27.69 2.87 -2.03
C ASP A 160 -28.22 3.15 -0.59
N ASP A 161 -29.51 2.97 -0.27
CA ASP A 161 -30.12 3.32 1.04
C ASP A 161 -30.52 2.05 1.85
N GLY A 162 -29.63 1.46 2.66
CA GLY A 162 -29.86 0.17 3.34
C GLY A 162 -28.85 -0.18 4.45
N ASP A 163 -29.09 -1.22 5.26
CA ASP A 163 -27.96 -1.97 5.84
C ASP A 163 -27.76 -3.22 4.95
N ASP A 164 -26.82 -3.13 4.01
CA ASP A 164 -26.72 -4.01 2.84
C ASP A 164 -25.63 -5.08 2.95
N LEU A 165 -25.75 -6.14 2.15
CA LEU A 165 -24.73 -7.19 1.98
C LEU A 165 -24.31 -7.27 0.52
N LEU A 166 -23.06 -6.91 0.23
CA LEU A 166 -22.45 -6.96 -1.10
C LEU A 166 -21.31 -7.99 -1.09
N LEU A 167 -21.40 -9.00 -1.96
CA LEU A 167 -20.36 -9.99 -2.20
C LEU A 167 -19.92 -9.86 -3.67
N GLY A 168 -18.66 -9.55 -3.93
CA GLY A 168 -18.08 -9.52 -5.27
C GLY A 168 -18.00 -10.92 -5.86
N GLY A 169 -16.89 -11.61 -5.60
CA GLY A 169 -16.73 -13.02 -5.89
C GLY A 169 -15.35 -13.34 -6.45
N VAL A 170 -15.25 -13.45 -7.78
CA VAL A 170 -14.02 -13.77 -8.49
C VAL A 170 -13.80 -12.78 -9.64
N GLY A 171 -12.84 -11.89 -9.45
CA GLY A 171 -12.35 -10.89 -10.41
C GLY A 171 -12.14 -9.53 -9.74
N SER A 172 -11.91 -8.47 -10.52
CA SER A 172 -11.56 -7.15 -9.94
C SER A 172 -12.79 -6.26 -9.77
N ASP A 173 -13.46 -6.40 -8.63
CA ASP A 173 -14.77 -5.83 -8.36
C ASP A 173 -14.73 -4.39 -7.81
N THR A 174 -15.88 -3.71 -7.89
CA THR A 174 -16.09 -2.41 -7.26
C THR A 174 -17.40 -2.41 -6.49
N LEU A 175 -17.28 -2.43 -5.16
CA LEU A 175 -18.41 -2.48 -4.23
C LEU A 175 -18.63 -1.10 -3.57
N ASN A 176 -19.89 -0.71 -3.43
CA ASN A 176 -20.28 0.45 -2.65
C ASN A 176 -21.52 0.18 -1.79
N GLY A 177 -21.42 0.32 -0.47
CA GLY A 177 -22.57 0.29 0.43
C GLY A 177 -23.50 1.48 0.17
N GLY A 178 -23.36 2.54 0.95
CA GLY A 178 -24.04 3.81 0.71
C GLY A 178 -24.44 4.51 2.01
N LEU A 179 -25.66 4.27 2.46
CA LEU A 179 -26.24 4.85 3.67
C LEU A 179 -26.78 3.79 4.63
N GLY A 180 -25.96 3.25 5.54
CA GLY A 180 -26.44 2.42 6.65
C GLY A 180 -25.36 1.75 7.48
N ASN A 181 -25.31 0.42 7.53
CA ASN A 181 -24.27 -0.32 8.25
C ASN A 181 -23.96 -1.57 7.42
N ASP A 182 -23.14 -1.38 6.40
CA ASP A 182 -23.05 -2.30 5.28
C ASP A 182 -22.00 -3.39 5.54
N THR A 183 -22.12 -4.51 4.83
CA THR A 183 -21.12 -5.58 4.81
C THR A 183 -20.70 -5.83 3.36
N LEU A 184 -19.43 -5.55 3.06
CA LEU A 184 -18.81 -5.70 1.76
C LEU A 184 -17.71 -6.78 1.86
N ASP A 185 -17.71 -7.73 0.94
CA ASP A 185 -16.72 -8.79 0.80
C ASP A 185 -16.28 -8.79 -0.67
N GLY A 186 -15.01 -8.51 -0.95
CA GLY A 186 -14.45 -8.47 -2.31
C GLY A 186 -14.36 -9.87 -2.89
N GLY A 187 -13.34 -10.63 -2.47
CA GLY A 187 -13.21 -12.06 -2.75
C GLY A 187 -11.81 -12.48 -3.21
N ASP A 188 -11.73 -12.94 -4.46
CA ASP A 188 -10.47 -13.30 -5.16
C ASP A 188 -10.14 -12.24 -6.24
N ASP A 189 -8.87 -11.83 -6.36
CA ASP A 189 -8.29 -10.78 -7.23
C ASP A 189 -8.38 -9.32 -6.67
N ASP A 190 -7.83 -8.31 -7.38
CA ASP A 190 -7.59 -6.94 -6.83
C ASP A 190 -8.88 -6.08 -6.78
N ASP A 191 -9.38 -5.72 -5.58
CA ASP A 191 -10.72 -5.12 -5.38
C ASP A 191 -10.77 -3.64 -4.92
N LEU A 192 -11.94 -3.00 -5.09
CA LEU A 192 -12.25 -1.65 -4.60
C LEU A 192 -13.56 -1.60 -3.79
N LEU A 193 -13.46 -1.45 -2.47
CA LEU A 193 -14.59 -1.40 -1.54
C LEU A 193 -14.78 0.01 -0.94
N ARG A 194 -16.04 0.46 -0.82
CA ARG A 194 -16.39 1.70 -0.10
C ARG A 194 -17.68 1.57 0.73
N GLY A 195 -17.62 1.89 2.03
CA GLY A 195 -18.79 1.93 2.92
C GLY A 195 -19.68 3.16 2.70
N ASP A 196 -19.07 4.35 2.61
CA ASP A 196 -19.69 5.68 2.55
C ASP A 196 -20.20 6.23 3.92
N ASP A 197 -21.50 6.17 4.27
CA ASP A 197 -22.04 6.68 5.55
C ASP A 197 -22.59 5.52 6.42
N GLY A 198 -21.78 4.97 7.33
CA GLY A 198 -22.26 3.85 8.16
C GLY A 198 -21.50 3.47 9.43
N ASN A 199 -21.46 2.18 9.75
CA ASN A 199 -20.47 1.57 10.66
C ASN A 199 -20.19 0.21 10.01
N ASP A 200 -19.33 0.25 9.00
CA ASP A 200 -19.34 -0.73 7.93
C ASP A 200 -18.29 -1.83 8.17
N LEU A 201 -18.54 -3.00 7.60
CA LEU A 201 -17.60 -4.12 7.58
C LEU A 201 -17.13 -4.32 6.15
N LEU A 202 -15.84 -4.06 5.88
CA LEU A 202 -15.21 -4.27 4.58
C LEU A 202 -14.15 -5.36 4.71
N LEU A 203 -14.25 -6.39 3.86
CA LEU A 203 -13.29 -7.48 3.72
C LEU A 203 -12.75 -7.44 2.30
N GLY A 204 -11.43 -7.29 2.11
CA GLY A 204 -10.81 -7.35 0.79
C GLY A 204 -10.82 -8.78 0.25
N GLY A 205 -10.01 -9.64 0.85
CA GLY A 205 -9.97 -11.07 0.57
C GLY A 205 -8.58 -11.52 0.14
N ALA A 206 -8.40 -11.76 -1.16
CA ALA A 206 -7.14 -12.23 -1.75
C ALA A 206 -6.80 -11.44 -3.02
N GLY A 207 -6.24 -10.25 -2.82
CA GLY A 207 -5.94 -9.27 -3.86
C GLY A 207 -4.97 -8.22 -3.35
N ASN A 208 -4.75 -7.15 -4.11
CA ASN A 208 -4.09 -5.93 -3.62
C ASN A 208 -5.15 -4.83 -3.52
N ASP A 209 -5.87 -4.84 -2.41
CA ASP A 209 -7.20 -4.26 -2.33
C ASP A 209 -7.18 -2.80 -1.87
N THR A 210 -8.25 -2.08 -2.19
CA THR A 210 -8.46 -0.70 -1.74
C THR A 210 -9.78 -0.57 -1.01
N LEU A 211 -9.70 -0.44 0.32
CA LEU A 211 -10.85 -0.33 1.21
C LEU A 211 -10.96 1.11 1.75
N ASN A 212 -12.17 1.67 1.73
CA ASN A 212 -12.48 2.92 2.44
C ASN A 212 -13.79 2.77 3.24
N GLY A 213 -13.74 2.92 4.57
CA GLY A 213 -14.92 2.97 5.42
C GLY A 213 -15.77 4.20 5.09
N GLY A 214 -15.44 5.34 5.70
CA GLY A 214 -15.98 6.64 5.32
C GLY A 214 -16.39 7.49 6.52
N ASN A 215 -17.67 7.46 6.90
CA ASN A 215 -18.22 8.21 8.03
C ASN A 215 -18.90 7.30 9.07
N GLY A 216 -18.12 6.71 9.95
CA GLY A 216 -18.58 6.13 11.21
C GLY A 216 -17.57 5.16 11.79
N ASP A 217 -17.94 4.36 12.79
CA ASP A 217 -16.99 3.51 13.51
C ASP A 217 -16.79 2.18 12.73
N ASP A 218 -15.91 2.21 11.71
CA ASP A 218 -15.81 1.16 10.68
C ASP A 218 -14.83 0.01 11.02
N THR A 219 -14.96 -1.14 10.33
CA THR A 219 -14.04 -2.29 10.43
C THR A 219 -13.59 -2.75 9.03
N LEU A 220 -12.29 -2.68 8.78
CA LEU A 220 -11.65 -3.03 7.51
C LEU A 220 -10.63 -4.16 7.74
N GLU A 221 -10.73 -5.24 6.97
CA GLU A 221 -9.75 -6.35 6.90
C GLU A 221 -9.28 -6.46 5.45
N GLY A 222 -7.96 -6.32 5.20
CA GLY A 222 -7.36 -6.45 3.86
C GLY A 222 -7.38 -7.90 3.40
N GLY A 223 -6.39 -8.70 3.83
CA GLY A 223 -6.37 -10.14 3.61
C GLY A 223 -5.02 -10.67 3.13
N GLU A 224 -4.98 -11.27 1.93
CA GLU A 224 -3.75 -11.76 1.28
C GLU A 224 -3.27 -10.83 0.14
N GLY A 225 -2.48 -9.79 0.43
CA GLY A 225 -1.74 -9.01 -0.58
C GLY A 225 -1.27 -7.63 -0.10
N ASP A 226 -0.76 -6.76 -1.00
CA ASP A 226 -0.22 -5.43 -0.62
C ASP A 226 -1.36 -4.37 -0.57
N ASP A 227 -2.06 -4.23 0.55
CA ASP A 227 -3.36 -3.54 0.63
C ASP A 227 -3.32 -2.04 0.99
N LEU A 228 -4.42 -1.33 0.69
CA LEU A 228 -4.66 0.07 1.07
C LEU A 228 -5.98 0.25 1.82
N LEU A 229 -5.90 0.42 3.13
CA LEU A 229 -7.06 0.62 4.02
C LEU A 229 -7.18 2.07 4.49
N ARG A 230 -8.41 2.60 4.51
CA ARG A 230 -8.77 3.96 4.95
C ARG A 230 -10.00 3.93 5.86
N GLY A 231 -9.88 4.35 7.13
CA GLY A 231 -11.07 4.54 7.99
C GLY A 231 -11.81 5.85 7.72
N ASP A 232 -11.03 6.90 7.37
CA ASP A 232 -11.47 8.28 7.12
C ASP A 232 -12.05 9.01 8.35
N ALA A 233 -13.20 8.61 8.92
CA ALA A 233 -13.87 9.39 9.97
C ALA A 233 -14.79 8.66 10.97
N GLY A 234 -14.22 7.84 11.87
CA GLY A 234 -14.91 7.46 13.11
C GLY A 234 -14.01 6.98 14.24
N HIS A 235 -14.14 5.73 14.63
CA HIS A 235 -13.31 5.04 15.63
C HIS A 235 -13.00 3.66 15.09
N ASP A 236 -12.05 3.64 14.17
CA ASP A 236 -12.01 2.62 13.13
C ASP A 236 -11.06 1.48 13.51
N LEU A 237 -11.36 0.26 13.05
CA LEU A 237 -10.49 -0.91 13.17
C LEU A 237 -9.99 -1.29 11.77
N LEU A 238 -8.69 -1.15 11.53
CA LEU A 238 -8.03 -1.53 10.28
C LEU A 238 -7.06 -2.68 10.56
N GLN A 239 -7.20 -3.78 9.82
CA GLN A 239 -6.33 -4.94 9.86
C GLN A 239 -5.80 -5.19 8.44
N GLY A 240 -4.48 -5.13 8.23
CA GLY A 240 -3.86 -5.37 6.92
C GLY A 240 -3.96 -6.84 6.52
N GLY A 241 -3.02 -7.66 6.97
CA GLY A 241 -3.06 -9.11 6.79
C GLY A 241 -1.69 -9.70 6.45
N ASP A 242 -1.63 -10.45 5.35
CA ASP A 242 -0.41 -11.07 4.80
C ASP A 242 0.10 -10.23 3.60
N GLY A 243 0.87 -9.17 3.85
CA GLY A 243 1.43 -8.33 2.78
C GLY A 243 2.12 -7.05 3.26
N ASN A 244 2.38 -6.09 2.37
CA ASN A 244 3.08 -4.83 2.71
C ASN A 244 2.10 -3.65 2.71
N ASP A 245 1.35 -3.49 3.80
CA ASP A 245 0.09 -2.77 3.78
C ASP A 245 0.23 -1.28 4.09
N THR A 246 -0.76 -0.50 3.65
CA THR A 246 -0.88 0.93 3.98
C THR A 246 -2.20 1.20 4.68
N LEU A 247 -2.14 1.45 6.00
CA LEU A 247 -3.30 1.72 6.83
C LEU A 247 -3.34 3.22 7.19
N GLU A 248 -4.39 3.92 6.74
CA GLU A 248 -4.70 5.30 7.10
C GLU A 248 -5.95 5.32 8.01
N GLY A 249 -5.79 5.51 9.33
CA GLY A 249 -6.90 5.53 10.29
C GLY A 249 -7.87 6.66 9.97
N GLY A 250 -7.52 7.90 10.34
CA GLY A 250 -8.26 9.08 9.93
C GLY A 250 -8.55 10.00 11.10
N GLN A 251 -9.80 10.46 11.21
CA GLN A 251 -10.28 11.28 12.31
C GLN A 251 -10.93 10.43 13.40
N GLY A 252 -10.15 9.97 14.40
CA GLY A 252 -10.76 9.11 15.40
C GLY A 252 -9.99 8.84 16.68
N ASN A 253 -9.90 7.56 17.03
CA ASN A 253 -9.09 6.97 18.09
C ASN A 253 -8.86 5.51 17.66
N ASP A 254 -8.13 5.37 16.57
CA ASP A 254 -8.31 4.22 15.68
C ASP A 254 -7.41 3.06 16.10
N VAL A 255 -7.70 1.85 15.65
CA VAL A 255 -6.90 0.65 15.91
C VAL A 255 -6.38 0.13 14.59
N LEU A 256 -5.07 0.22 14.38
CA LEU A 256 -4.39 -0.23 13.16
C LEU A 256 -3.49 -1.41 13.51
N GLU A 257 -3.72 -2.56 12.87
CA GLU A 257 -2.89 -3.76 12.96
C GLU A 257 -2.39 -4.07 11.55
N GLY A 258 -1.08 -4.05 11.31
CA GLY A 258 -0.48 -4.34 10.00
C GLY A 258 -0.63 -5.82 9.65
N GLY A 259 0.29 -6.65 10.14
CA GLY A 259 0.23 -8.10 10.04
C GLY A 259 1.59 -8.72 9.77
N ASP A 260 1.71 -9.47 8.67
CA ASP A 260 2.90 -10.18 8.22
C ASP A 260 3.54 -9.48 6.98
N GLY A 261 4.24 -8.36 7.17
CA GLY A 261 5.10 -7.75 6.13
C GLY A 261 5.74 -6.40 6.52
N ASP A 262 6.16 -5.57 5.53
CA ASP A 262 6.81 -4.26 5.78
C ASP A 262 5.80 -3.09 5.70
N ASP A 263 5.03 -2.87 6.77
CA ASP A 263 3.79 -2.06 6.74
C ASP A 263 3.98 -0.54 6.93
N SER A 264 2.95 0.23 6.61
CA SER A 264 2.89 1.69 6.77
C SER A 264 1.61 2.17 7.46
N LEU A 265 1.66 2.29 8.79
CA LEU A 265 0.56 2.72 9.65
C LEU A 265 0.56 4.24 9.89
N ILE A 266 -0.58 4.87 9.60
CA ILE A 266 -0.79 6.33 9.69
C ILE A 266 -2.08 6.56 10.50
N GLY A 267 -1.96 6.71 11.84
CA GLY A 267 -3.14 6.88 12.72
C GLY A 267 -4.01 8.09 12.35
N GLY A 268 -3.41 9.27 12.19
CA GLY A 268 -4.14 10.49 11.86
C GLY A 268 -4.49 11.33 13.10
N PRO A 269 -5.48 12.25 13.02
CA PRO A 269 -5.94 13.02 14.17
C PRO A 269 -6.76 12.22 15.21
N GLY A 270 -6.09 11.49 16.10
CA GLY A 270 -6.75 10.78 17.19
C GLY A 270 -5.84 10.41 18.36
N ALA A 271 -6.31 9.53 19.25
CA ALA A 271 -5.49 8.85 20.24
C ALA A 271 -5.40 7.36 19.90
N ASP A 272 -4.74 7.10 18.78
CA ASP A 272 -4.80 5.84 18.03
C ASP A 272 -3.90 4.76 18.64
N THR A 273 -4.20 3.50 18.37
CA THR A 273 -3.39 2.33 18.75
C THR A 273 -2.88 1.66 17.48
N MET A 274 -1.55 1.50 17.37
CA MET A 274 -0.90 0.95 16.19
C MET A 274 0.00 -0.23 16.57
N THR A 275 -0.08 -1.31 15.79
CA THR A 275 0.80 -2.48 15.83
C THR A 275 1.16 -2.83 14.39
N GLY A 276 2.44 -2.85 14.02
CA GLY A 276 2.87 -3.29 12.69
C GLY A 276 2.76 -4.81 12.62
N GLY A 277 3.63 -5.50 13.34
CA GLY A 277 3.56 -6.95 13.52
C GLY A 277 4.88 -7.62 13.16
N ALA A 278 4.95 -8.24 11.97
CA ALA A 278 6.05 -9.10 11.58
C ALA A 278 6.83 -8.60 10.35
N GLY A 279 7.37 -7.38 10.39
CA GLY A 279 8.40 -6.95 9.45
C GLY A 279 9.13 -5.67 9.84
N ASN A 280 9.29 -4.71 8.90
CA ASN A 280 10.06 -3.48 9.11
C ASN A 280 9.18 -2.22 9.09
N ASP A 281 8.26 -2.18 10.04
CA ASP A 281 7.05 -1.35 9.94
C ASP A 281 7.31 0.14 10.13
N ARG A 282 6.41 0.96 9.58
CA ARG A 282 6.52 2.41 9.57
C ARG A 282 5.30 3.05 10.21
N PHE A 283 5.52 3.64 11.38
CA PHE A 283 4.52 4.41 12.11
C PHE A 283 4.65 5.91 11.80
N VAL A 284 3.58 6.53 11.31
CA VAL A 284 3.47 7.97 11.07
C VAL A 284 2.48 8.58 12.06
N VAL A 285 3.03 9.29 13.04
CA VAL A 285 2.26 9.89 14.14
C VAL A 285 1.90 11.35 13.81
N SER A 286 0.63 11.73 14.01
CA SER A 286 0.16 13.10 13.83
C SER A 286 0.04 13.87 15.16
N GLY A 287 -0.06 13.11 16.25
CA GLY A 287 -0.07 13.58 17.64
C GLY A 287 -1.47 13.89 18.15
N GLY A 288 -1.96 13.04 19.04
CA GLY A 288 -3.17 13.26 19.84
C GLY A 288 -3.26 12.39 21.10
N GLY A 289 -2.40 11.38 21.24
CA GLY A 289 -2.25 10.59 22.46
C GLY A 289 -1.83 9.14 22.24
N ASP A 290 -1.32 8.89 21.03
CA ASP A 290 -1.22 7.64 20.29
C ASP A 290 -0.39 6.59 21.06
N LEU A 291 -0.60 5.31 20.75
CA LEU A 291 0.03 4.17 21.38
C LEU A 291 0.55 3.23 20.30
N ILE A 292 1.87 3.04 20.24
CA ILE A 292 2.46 1.99 19.42
C ILE A 292 2.86 0.84 20.35
N THR A 293 2.38 -0.38 20.11
CA THR A 293 2.62 -1.55 20.98
C THR A 293 3.71 -2.50 20.50
N ASP A 294 4.33 -2.18 19.37
CA ASP A 294 5.01 -3.19 18.56
C ASP A 294 6.51 -3.38 18.82
N PHE A 295 7.17 -2.48 19.54
CA PHE A 295 8.64 -2.39 19.58
C PHE A 295 9.30 -3.42 20.52
N ASP A 296 9.20 -4.70 20.17
CA ASP A 296 9.58 -5.87 20.97
C ASP A 296 10.97 -6.44 20.57
N ALA A 297 11.43 -7.51 21.23
CA ALA A 297 12.76 -8.12 21.02
C ALA A 297 12.81 -9.19 19.89
N VAL A 298 11.71 -9.35 19.17
CA VAL A 298 11.46 -10.20 18.00
C VAL A 298 11.06 -9.33 16.80
N THR A 299 10.41 -8.19 17.04
CA THR A 299 9.82 -7.31 15.99
C THR A 299 10.53 -5.97 15.78
N GLY A 300 11.14 -5.33 16.80
CA GLY A 300 11.55 -3.92 16.62
C GLY A 300 12.83 -3.39 17.28
N ILE A 301 13.31 -3.93 18.42
CA ILE A 301 14.45 -3.32 19.14
C ILE A 301 15.42 -4.27 19.83
N GLY A 302 16.66 -4.28 19.32
CA GLY A 302 17.87 -4.42 20.13
C GLY A 302 18.37 -5.85 20.35
N ASP A 303 17.70 -6.83 19.74
CA ASP A 303 18.17 -8.19 19.50
C ASP A 303 19.45 -8.22 18.61
N GLY A 304 19.56 -7.22 17.73
CA GLY A 304 20.62 -7.08 16.76
C GLY A 304 20.33 -7.74 15.42
N GLN A 305 19.08 -8.01 15.06
CA GLN A 305 18.64 -8.19 13.67
C GLN A 305 18.37 -6.81 13.02
N SER A 306 18.10 -6.78 11.72
CA SER A 306 17.92 -5.51 10.98
C SER A 306 17.08 -5.62 9.71
N ASP A 307 16.23 -6.63 9.75
CA ASP A 307 15.27 -7.14 8.79
C ASP A 307 13.90 -7.28 9.47
N ASN A 308 13.79 -6.71 10.68
CA ASN A 308 12.69 -6.61 11.62
C ASN A 308 12.94 -5.38 12.54
N ASN A 309 13.12 -4.18 11.96
CA ASN A 309 13.31 -2.96 12.75
C ASN A 309 12.33 -1.88 12.32
N ASP A 310 11.27 -1.77 13.12
CA ASP A 310 10.29 -0.71 13.13
C ASP A 310 10.87 0.71 13.12
N PHE A 311 10.10 1.63 12.53
CA PHE A 311 10.45 3.03 12.36
C PHE A 311 9.28 3.94 12.75
N VAL A 312 9.46 4.82 13.75
CA VAL A 312 8.51 5.91 14.03
C VAL A 312 8.99 7.21 13.42
N ASP A 313 8.16 7.85 12.57
CA ASP A 313 8.50 9.15 11.99
C ASP A 313 8.26 10.32 12.96
N LEU A 314 9.25 10.53 13.82
CA LEU A 314 9.25 11.59 14.82
C LEU A 314 9.84 12.92 14.30
N ASN A 315 10.12 13.06 13.00
CA ASN A 315 10.84 14.22 12.45
C ASN A 315 10.03 15.52 12.49
N ALA A 316 8.70 15.46 12.45
CA ALA A 316 7.84 16.64 12.59
C ALA A 316 7.98 17.28 14.00
N PHE A 317 8.20 16.45 15.02
CA PHE A 317 8.19 16.87 16.43
C PHE A 317 9.60 17.11 16.99
N TYR A 318 10.57 16.23 16.71
CA TYR A 318 11.94 16.36 17.21
C TYR A 318 12.92 16.74 16.09
N ASN A 319 12.81 17.99 15.64
CA ASN A 319 13.75 18.62 14.72
C ASN A 319 14.42 19.84 15.37
N GLY A 320 15.31 20.50 14.62
CA GLY A 320 16.05 21.64 15.12
C GLY A 320 15.20 22.90 15.36
N THR A 321 14.09 23.06 14.62
CA THR A 321 13.18 24.20 14.74
C THR A 321 12.35 24.10 16.02
N THR A 322 11.76 22.92 16.26
CA THR A 322 10.98 22.65 17.48
C THR A 322 11.88 22.67 18.72
N LEU A 323 13.08 22.10 18.65
CA LEU A 323 14.08 22.17 19.73
C LEU A 323 14.46 23.62 20.07
N ALA A 324 14.67 24.47 19.06
CA ALA A 324 15.01 25.87 19.30
C ALA A 324 13.87 26.63 20.01
N ALA A 325 12.61 26.38 19.61
CA ALA A 325 11.44 26.93 20.29
C ALA A 325 11.32 26.43 21.74
N TRP A 326 11.49 25.11 21.96
CA TRP A 326 11.42 24.51 23.28
C TRP A 326 12.53 25.01 24.23
N ASN A 327 13.78 25.09 23.75
CA ASN A 327 14.91 25.64 24.51
C ASN A 327 14.71 27.13 24.85
N ALA A 328 14.05 27.90 23.98
CA ALA A 328 13.73 29.31 24.23
C ALA A 328 12.62 29.48 25.28
N ALA A 329 11.64 28.57 25.30
CA ALA A 329 10.59 28.52 26.33
C ALA A 329 11.12 28.01 27.69
N ASN A 330 12.11 27.11 27.68
CA ASN A 330 12.63 26.41 28.87
C ASN A 330 14.11 26.75 29.17
N PRO A 331 14.48 28.01 29.50
CA PRO A 331 15.87 28.43 29.68
C PRO A 331 16.60 27.79 30.88
N HIS A 332 15.94 26.93 31.66
CA HIS A 332 16.49 26.25 32.83
C HIS A 332 16.78 24.76 32.61
N GLN A 333 16.31 24.19 31.50
CA GLN A 333 16.54 22.81 31.08
C GLN A 333 16.62 22.86 29.56
N THR A 334 17.80 22.66 28.98
CA THR A 334 17.99 22.77 27.53
C THR A 334 18.73 21.56 26.98
N TYR A 335 18.39 21.17 25.75
CA TYR A 335 18.98 20.01 25.07
C TYR A 335 19.85 20.44 23.88
N ALA A 336 20.90 19.65 23.62
CA ALA A 336 21.92 19.97 22.62
C ALA A 336 21.61 19.41 21.21
N SER A 337 20.71 18.43 21.13
CA SER A 337 20.21 17.85 19.88
C SER A 337 18.75 17.38 20.05
N PRO A 338 17.97 17.26 18.95
CA PRO A 338 16.60 16.78 19.05
C PRO A 338 16.52 15.34 19.57
N GLU A 339 17.49 14.50 19.21
CA GLU A 339 17.68 13.15 19.77
C GLU A 339 17.82 13.20 21.29
N SER A 340 18.68 14.06 21.84
CA SER A 340 18.84 14.19 23.31
C SER A 340 17.62 14.78 24.04
N TRP A 341 16.73 15.47 23.32
CA TRP A 341 15.47 15.96 23.86
C TRP A 341 14.43 14.83 23.87
N MET A 342 14.16 14.20 22.72
CA MET A 342 13.28 13.03 22.58
C MET A 342 13.60 11.94 23.63
N GLN A 343 14.88 11.62 23.82
CA GLN A 343 15.32 10.63 24.81
C GLN A 343 15.04 11.03 26.27
N ALA A 344 14.87 12.32 26.54
CA ALA A 344 14.58 12.88 27.86
C ALA A 344 13.08 13.17 28.06
N ASP A 345 12.32 13.41 26.99
CA ASP A 345 10.85 13.35 26.97
C ASP A 345 10.42 11.92 27.35
N GLN A 346 10.88 10.91 26.60
CA GLN A 346 10.58 9.47 26.81
C GLN A 346 11.05 8.89 28.16
N ALA A 347 11.60 9.70 29.08
CA ALA A 347 12.18 9.23 30.33
C ALA A 347 11.15 8.67 31.33
N ASP A 348 9.86 9.03 31.20
CA ASP A 348 8.75 8.44 31.95
C ASP A 348 7.84 7.53 31.10
N GLY A 349 8.21 7.31 29.84
CA GLY A 349 7.49 6.46 28.88
C GLY A 349 6.51 7.19 27.96
N VAL A 350 6.49 8.54 27.98
CA VAL A 350 5.59 9.38 27.18
C VAL A 350 6.37 10.44 26.39
N LEU A 351 6.08 10.58 25.09
CA LEU A 351 6.60 11.63 24.21
C LEU A 351 5.65 12.85 24.22
N ASP A 352 5.72 13.66 25.28
CA ASP A 352 4.89 14.85 25.48
C ASP A 352 4.92 15.83 24.28
N ALA A 353 6.08 16.01 23.62
CA ALA A 353 6.19 16.92 22.47
C ALA A 353 5.46 16.42 21.20
N VAL A 354 5.00 15.16 21.21
CA VAL A 354 4.16 14.53 20.17
C VAL A 354 2.69 14.47 20.61
N GLY A 355 2.31 15.21 21.66
CA GLY A 355 0.94 15.18 22.20
C GLY A 355 0.65 14.02 23.16
N GLY A 356 1.69 13.29 23.60
CA GLY A 356 1.55 12.21 24.59
C GLY A 356 1.68 10.80 24.03
N LEU A 357 2.26 10.65 22.84
CA LEU A 357 2.58 9.36 22.20
C LEU A 357 3.31 8.42 23.17
N ARG A 358 2.90 7.15 23.20
CA ARG A 358 3.56 6.08 23.97
C ARG A 358 4.08 5.04 22.99
N ILE A 359 5.34 4.66 23.16
CA ILE A 359 5.95 3.55 22.42
C ILE A 359 6.25 2.45 23.44
N GLN A 360 5.67 1.27 23.24
CA GLN A 360 5.77 0.11 24.12
C GLN A 360 6.37 -1.09 23.36
N ASP A 361 6.96 -2.02 24.12
CA ASP A 361 7.22 -3.38 23.66
C ASP A 361 5.91 -4.20 23.65
N GLY A 362 5.89 -5.30 22.88
CA GLY A 362 4.79 -6.27 22.83
C GLY A 362 4.47 -6.99 24.16
N THR A 363 5.07 -6.58 25.27
CA THR A 363 4.69 -7.00 26.63
C THR A 363 4.13 -5.85 27.49
N GLY A 364 3.94 -4.66 26.91
CA GLY A 364 3.34 -3.48 27.51
C GLY A 364 4.29 -2.61 28.34
N ASN A 365 5.62 -2.77 28.22
CA ASN A 365 6.56 -1.84 28.86
C ASN A 365 6.97 -0.73 27.89
N SER A 366 7.07 0.51 28.37
CA SER A 366 7.59 1.61 27.55
C SER A 366 9.01 1.36 27.07
N VAL A 367 9.25 1.56 25.77
CA VAL A 367 10.59 1.58 25.16
C VAL A 367 11.46 2.63 25.84
N LEU A 368 12.68 2.27 26.24
CA LEU A 368 13.59 3.24 26.87
C LEU A 368 14.06 4.23 25.82
N GLY A 369 14.03 5.53 26.11
CA GLY A 369 14.51 6.57 25.17
C GLY A 369 15.89 6.28 24.57
N SER A 370 16.82 5.64 25.30
CA SER A 370 18.13 5.21 24.77
C SER A 370 18.11 4.22 23.60
N GLN A 371 16.97 3.60 23.31
CA GLN A 371 16.72 2.73 22.16
C GLN A 371 16.19 3.51 20.94
N LEU A 372 15.64 4.71 21.14
CA LEU A 372 15.26 5.64 20.07
C LEU A 372 16.51 6.45 19.65
N THR A 373 16.93 6.31 18.41
CA THR A 373 18.24 6.79 17.93
C THR A 373 18.19 7.41 16.53
N THR A 374 19.33 7.88 16.05
CA THR A 374 19.54 8.20 14.63
C THR A 374 19.66 7.01 13.68
N GLU A 375 19.70 5.76 14.17
CA GLU A 375 19.74 4.58 13.31
C GLU A 375 18.31 4.15 12.91
N ASN A 376 17.31 4.37 13.77
CA ASN A 376 15.88 4.41 13.43
C ASN A 376 15.38 5.85 13.09
N THR A 377 16.25 6.79 12.66
CA THR A 377 15.87 8.14 12.11
C THR A 377 16.82 8.82 11.03
N GLY A 378 17.90 8.20 10.45
CA GLY A 378 18.66 8.65 9.21
C GLY A 378 20.11 9.26 9.32
N VAL A 379 20.91 9.72 8.31
CA VAL A 379 20.94 9.82 6.80
C VAL A 379 22.42 9.89 6.25
N LEU A 380 22.76 9.32 5.06
CA LEU A 380 24.14 9.16 4.46
C LEU A 380 24.45 10.08 3.23
N CYS A 381 25.67 10.63 2.98
CA CYS A 381 26.05 11.41 1.74
C CYS A 381 27.54 11.92 1.58
N PHE A 382 27.93 12.37 0.37
CA PHE A 382 29.21 13.08 0.01
C PHE A 382 29.06 14.61 -0.14
N LEU A 383 30.11 15.45 -0.05
CA LEU A 383 30.02 16.88 -0.42
C LEU A 383 30.39 17.19 -1.88
N ARG A 384 29.79 18.25 -2.43
CA ARG A 384 30.21 18.93 -3.68
C ARG A 384 31.73 19.19 -3.70
N GLY A 385 32.36 19.02 -4.87
CA GLY A 385 33.80 19.22 -5.07
C GLY A 385 34.66 18.05 -4.59
N THR A 386 34.07 17.01 -3.97
CA THR A 386 34.77 15.74 -3.73
C THR A 386 35.19 15.15 -5.07
N LEU A 387 36.49 14.90 -5.25
CA LEU A 387 37.00 14.32 -6.50
C LEU A 387 36.88 12.80 -6.46
N ILE A 388 36.09 12.26 -7.37
CA ILE A 388 35.84 10.84 -7.55
C ILE A 388 36.75 10.33 -8.67
N LYS A 389 37.43 9.23 -8.43
CA LYS A 389 38.34 8.63 -9.42
C LYS A 389 37.56 7.91 -10.51
N THR A 390 37.80 8.26 -11.77
CA THR A 390 37.21 7.64 -12.96
C THR A 390 38.27 6.95 -13.82
N ALA A 391 37.85 6.35 -14.93
CA ALA A 391 38.74 5.77 -15.94
C ALA A 391 39.68 6.81 -16.59
N ASP A 392 39.22 8.06 -16.72
CA ASP A 392 39.89 9.12 -17.50
C ASP A 392 40.62 10.16 -16.61
N GLY A 393 40.53 10.03 -15.29
CA GLY A 393 41.14 10.93 -14.32
C GLY A 393 40.31 11.04 -13.04
N GLU A 394 40.56 12.07 -12.24
CA GLU A 394 39.65 12.42 -11.14
C GLU A 394 38.69 13.51 -11.58
N VAL A 395 37.40 13.35 -11.25
CA VAL A 395 36.30 14.22 -11.68
C VAL A 395 35.53 14.66 -10.43
N PRO A 396 35.16 15.96 -10.28
CA PRO A 396 34.29 16.40 -9.20
C PRO A 396 32.95 15.67 -9.22
N VAL A 397 32.41 15.32 -8.05
CA VAL A 397 31.14 14.57 -7.92
C VAL A 397 29.99 15.26 -8.67
N GLU A 398 29.94 16.60 -8.70
CA GLU A 398 28.91 17.37 -9.42
C GLU A 398 29.06 17.37 -10.96
N GLN A 399 30.10 16.72 -11.50
CA GLN A 399 30.35 16.56 -12.94
C GLN A 399 30.21 15.10 -13.39
N LEU A 400 29.77 14.20 -12.50
CA LEU A 400 29.45 12.82 -12.86
C LEU A 400 28.04 12.75 -13.42
N GLU A 401 27.88 11.98 -14.50
CA GLU A 401 26.59 11.68 -15.13
C GLU A 401 26.37 10.15 -15.20
N PRO A 402 25.13 9.65 -15.26
CA PRO A 402 24.85 8.24 -15.54
C PRO A 402 25.62 7.74 -16.78
N GLY A 403 26.25 6.58 -16.66
CA GLY A 403 27.20 6.02 -17.62
C GLY A 403 28.68 6.33 -17.35
N THR A 404 28.99 7.31 -16.49
CA THR A 404 30.38 7.67 -16.17
C THR A 404 31.13 6.52 -15.52
N LYS A 405 32.32 6.19 -16.02
CA LYS A 405 33.10 5.03 -15.57
C LYS A 405 33.96 5.33 -14.34
N VAL A 406 33.38 5.20 -13.15
CA VAL A 406 34.05 5.38 -11.84
C VAL A 406 34.92 4.18 -11.49
N MET A 407 36.12 4.41 -10.97
CA MET A 407 37.05 3.37 -10.51
C MET A 407 36.62 2.82 -9.15
N THR A 408 36.28 1.54 -9.11
CA THR A 408 36.00 0.79 -7.88
C THR A 408 37.25 0.08 -7.36
N LEU A 409 37.26 -0.28 -6.07
CA LEU A 409 38.37 -0.97 -5.42
C LEU A 409 38.58 -2.39 -5.97
N ASP A 410 37.50 -3.14 -6.18
CA ASP A 410 37.55 -4.58 -6.43
C ASP A 410 37.24 -4.96 -7.89
N HIS A 411 36.45 -4.16 -8.62
CA HIS A 411 35.89 -4.56 -9.92
C HIS A 411 36.30 -3.63 -11.08
N GLY A 412 37.32 -2.79 -10.89
CA GLY A 412 37.81 -1.83 -11.88
C GLY A 412 36.80 -0.72 -12.16
N CYS A 413 36.81 -0.16 -13.38
CA CYS A 413 35.90 0.93 -13.70
C CYS A 413 34.47 0.43 -14.00
N LYS A 414 33.49 0.91 -13.22
CA LYS A 414 32.05 0.62 -13.36
C LYS A 414 31.29 1.85 -13.82
N ALA A 415 30.28 1.65 -14.67
CA ALA A 415 29.41 2.72 -15.10
C ALA A 415 28.46 3.08 -13.96
N LEU A 416 28.52 4.32 -13.50
CA LEU A 416 27.54 4.90 -12.58
C LEU A 416 26.14 4.81 -13.20
N ARG A 417 25.13 4.50 -12.39
CA ARG A 417 23.77 4.22 -12.89
C ARG A 417 22.79 5.32 -12.52
N TRP A 418 22.93 5.87 -11.31
CA TRP A 418 22.16 7.02 -10.82
C TRP A 418 23.06 7.93 -9.97
N ILE A 419 22.77 9.23 -9.98
CA ILE A 419 23.39 10.26 -9.15
C ILE A 419 22.37 11.34 -8.80
N GLY A 420 22.23 11.65 -7.51
CA GLY A 420 21.32 12.69 -7.01
C GLY A 420 21.95 13.54 -5.92
N LYS A 421 21.24 14.58 -5.49
CA LYS A 421 21.77 15.57 -4.55
C LYS A 421 20.70 16.18 -3.63
N ARG A 422 21.15 16.70 -2.49
CA ARG A 422 20.37 17.43 -1.49
C ARG A 422 21.16 18.66 -1.03
N VAL A 423 20.52 19.82 -0.90
CA VAL A 423 21.14 21.03 -0.34
C VAL A 423 20.63 21.21 1.09
N LEU A 424 21.52 21.57 2.01
CA LEU A 424 21.20 22.04 3.37
C LEU A 424 21.72 23.46 3.56
N SER A 425 20.84 24.35 3.99
CA SER A 425 21.11 25.75 4.30
C SER A 425 21.84 25.97 5.63
N ALA A 426 22.28 27.21 5.86
CA ALA A 426 22.92 27.63 7.11
C ALA A 426 22.02 27.41 8.32
N GLU A 427 20.71 27.63 8.13
CA GLU A 427 19.68 27.50 9.15
C GLU A 427 19.46 26.04 9.49
N GLU A 428 19.32 25.15 8.51
CA GLU A 428 19.22 23.70 8.72
C GLU A 428 20.46 23.12 9.40
N LEU A 429 21.67 23.53 9.00
CA LEU A 429 22.93 23.09 9.61
C LEU A 429 23.15 23.67 11.01
N ALA A 430 22.55 24.80 11.34
CA ALA A 430 22.54 25.36 12.71
C ALA A 430 21.50 24.66 13.59
N ALA A 431 20.32 24.39 13.04
CA ALA A 431 19.21 23.71 13.70
C ALA A 431 19.50 22.22 13.93
N GLN A 432 20.23 21.57 13.02
CA GLN A 432 20.60 20.15 13.11
C GLN A 432 22.12 19.94 13.07
N PRO A 433 22.86 20.21 14.18
CA PRO A 433 24.30 19.94 14.25
C PRO A 433 24.67 18.48 13.97
N LYS A 434 23.75 17.54 14.21
CA LYS A 434 23.90 16.11 13.88
C LYS A 434 24.03 15.81 12.38
N LEU A 435 23.73 16.78 11.49
CA LEU A 435 23.91 16.69 10.03
C LEU A 435 25.15 17.44 9.53
N ARG A 436 25.92 18.09 10.41
CA ARG A 436 27.13 18.83 10.02
C ARG A 436 28.17 17.86 9.44
N PRO A 437 28.85 18.22 8.34
CA PRO A 437 29.81 17.31 7.71
C PRO A 437 30.95 16.92 8.65
N ILE A 438 31.54 15.76 8.41
CA ILE A 438 32.80 15.33 9.02
C ILE A 438 33.93 15.59 8.02
N ARG A 439 34.93 16.36 8.44
CA ARG A 439 36.18 16.58 7.69
C ARG A 439 37.22 15.61 8.19
N ILE A 440 37.70 14.77 7.27
CA ILE A 440 38.84 13.88 7.44
C ILE A 440 39.99 14.57 6.71
N ARG A 441 40.96 15.08 7.47
CA ARG A 441 42.13 15.78 6.91
C ARG A 441 42.98 14.85 6.04
N ALA A 442 43.71 15.43 5.09
CA ALA A 442 44.73 14.69 4.35
C ALA A 442 45.65 13.88 5.30
N GLU A 443 45.91 12.62 4.95
CA GLU A 443 46.71 11.65 5.72
C GLU A 443 46.17 11.25 7.12
N ALA A 444 44.98 11.68 7.53
CA ALA A 444 44.40 11.35 8.84
C ALA A 444 44.07 9.85 9.03
N LEU A 445 43.84 9.12 7.94
CA LEU A 445 43.53 7.69 7.97
C LEU A 445 44.77 6.80 7.82
N GLY A 446 45.87 7.33 7.27
CA GLY A 446 47.13 6.63 7.03
C GLY A 446 48.00 7.35 6.02
N GLU A 447 49.18 6.80 5.72
CA GLU A 447 50.12 7.37 4.74
C GLU A 447 49.41 7.67 3.39
N ARG A 448 49.28 8.97 3.06
CA ARG A 448 48.59 9.49 1.86
C ARG A 448 47.08 9.22 1.77
N LEU A 449 46.39 8.95 2.89
CA LEU A 449 44.95 8.66 2.90
C LEU A 449 44.16 9.51 3.92
N PRO A 450 43.14 10.28 3.48
CA PRO A 450 42.88 10.68 2.09
C PRO A 450 44.06 11.50 1.52
N GLU A 451 44.17 11.62 0.20
CA GLU A 451 45.22 12.41 -0.47
C GLU A 451 45.02 13.93 -0.29
N ARG A 452 43.78 14.33 0.05
CA ARG A 452 43.32 15.70 0.30
C ARG A 452 42.26 15.65 1.39
N ASP A 453 41.91 16.78 2.00
CA ASP A 453 40.78 16.82 2.94
C ASP A 453 39.51 16.25 2.27
N LEU A 454 38.96 15.19 2.86
CA LEU A 454 37.70 14.56 2.46
C LEU A 454 36.62 15.05 3.42
N ILE A 455 35.51 15.54 2.87
CA ILE A 455 34.38 16.04 3.67
C ILE A 455 33.13 15.28 3.23
N VAL A 456 32.48 14.63 4.19
CA VAL A 456 31.35 13.71 3.97
C VAL A 456 30.31 13.89 5.06
N SER A 457 29.12 13.32 4.91
CA SER A 457 28.12 13.34 5.97
C SER A 457 28.57 12.52 7.18
N PRO A 458 28.00 12.77 8.37
CA PRO A 458 28.22 11.96 9.57
C PRO A 458 28.10 10.46 9.37
N GLN A 459 27.11 10.01 8.61
CA GLN A 459 26.84 8.58 8.50
C GLN A 459 27.69 7.89 7.43
N HIS A 460 28.17 8.65 6.43
CA HIS A 460 28.86 8.12 5.26
C HIS A 460 30.06 7.25 5.66
N ARG A 461 30.12 6.02 5.16
CA ARG A 461 31.11 5.04 5.61
C ARG A 461 32.40 5.10 4.81
N VAL A 462 33.49 5.17 5.55
CA VAL A 462 34.85 5.09 5.03
C VAL A 462 35.36 3.68 5.27
N LEU A 463 36.05 3.10 4.28
CA LEU A 463 36.70 1.80 4.46
C LEU A 463 37.86 1.97 5.43
N LEU A 464 38.06 1.04 6.36
CA LEU A 464 39.23 0.97 7.24
C LEU A 464 39.91 -0.39 7.10
N ARG A 465 41.25 -0.42 7.08
CA ARG A 465 42.03 -1.67 6.97
C ARG A 465 42.93 -1.88 8.20
N SER A 466 42.40 -2.56 9.22
CA SER A 466 43.02 -2.63 10.55
C SER A 466 43.16 -4.06 11.11
N VAL A 467 44.35 -4.36 11.63
CA VAL A 467 44.59 -5.57 12.46
C VAL A 467 43.78 -5.54 13.76
N VAL A 468 43.37 -4.36 14.23
CA VAL A 468 42.48 -4.23 15.39
C VAL A 468 41.05 -4.62 15.00
N ALA A 469 40.58 -4.24 13.81
CA ALA A 469 39.28 -4.68 13.27
C ALA A 469 39.24 -6.21 13.11
N ARG A 470 40.29 -6.82 12.51
CA ARG A 470 40.40 -8.29 12.37
C ARG A 470 40.28 -9.02 13.71
N ARG A 471 40.83 -8.44 14.79
CA ARG A 471 40.75 -9.00 16.15
C ARG A 471 39.42 -8.73 16.86
N MET A 472 38.58 -7.85 16.32
CA MET A 472 37.29 -7.47 16.91
C MET A 472 36.10 -8.13 16.23
N VAL A 473 36.12 -8.24 14.90
CA VAL A 473 34.98 -8.68 14.08
C VAL A 473 35.39 -9.71 13.01
N GLY A 474 36.55 -10.35 13.15
CA GLY A 474 37.10 -11.29 12.16
C GLY A 474 37.68 -10.62 10.92
N GLU A 475 37.04 -9.55 10.43
CA GLU A 475 37.43 -8.88 9.19
C GLU A 475 38.49 -7.79 9.34
N ALA A 476 39.45 -7.79 8.41
CA ALA A 476 40.48 -6.76 8.36
C ALA A 476 40.00 -5.48 7.70
N GLU A 477 39.00 -5.58 6.83
CA GLU A 477 38.42 -4.49 6.04
C GLU A 477 36.96 -4.27 6.45
N VAL A 478 36.65 -3.06 6.92
CA VAL A 478 35.33 -2.74 7.48
C VAL A 478 34.91 -1.34 7.06
N LEU A 479 33.63 -1.15 6.75
CA LEU A 479 33.04 0.16 6.45
C LEU A 479 32.50 0.79 7.73
N LEU A 480 33.04 1.94 8.13
CA LEU A 480 32.64 2.65 9.34
C LEU A 480 32.20 4.10 9.05
N ALA A 481 31.03 4.48 9.58
CA ALA A 481 30.47 5.81 9.47
C ALA A 481 31.42 6.90 10.01
N ALA A 482 31.56 8.01 9.28
CA ALA A 482 32.51 9.07 9.58
C ALA A 482 32.36 9.65 11.01
N ARG A 483 31.13 9.74 11.54
CA ARG A 483 30.83 10.17 12.92
C ARG A 483 31.53 9.35 13.98
N HIS A 484 31.82 8.08 13.70
CA HIS A 484 32.49 7.18 14.64
C HIS A 484 34.01 7.22 14.53
N LEU A 485 34.56 7.90 13.52
CA LEU A 485 35.98 8.20 13.37
C LEU A 485 36.45 9.39 14.23
N ILE A 486 35.52 10.21 14.71
CA ILE A 486 35.79 11.33 15.62
C ILE A 486 36.54 10.81 16.85
N GLY A 487 37.72 11.39 17.11
CA GLY A 487 38.67 10.93 18.13
C GLY A 487 39.97 10.36 17.57
N LEU A 488 40.05 10.09 16.26
CA LEU A 488 41.33 10.00 15.54
C LEU A 488 41.88 11.40 15.24
N ASP A 489 43.20 11.55 15.28
CA ASP A 489 43.87 12.81 14.94
C ASP A 489 43.55 13.22 13.49
N GLY A 490 43.14 14.48 13.30
CA GLY A 490 42.79 15.01 11.97
C GLY A 490 41.39 14.68 11.49
N ILE A 491 40.47 14.25 12.36
CA ILE A 491 39.05 14.04 12.03
C ILE A 491 38.17 14.90 12.93
N GLU A 492 37.40 15.81 12.33
CA GLU A 492 36.64 16.87 13.02
C GLU A 492 35.25 17.08 12.41
N VAL A 493 34.32 17.61 13.21
CA VAL A 493 33.04 18.15 12.71
C VAL A 493 33.31 19.50 12.04
N VAL A 494 32.67 19.74 10.90
CA VAL A 494 32.82 20.98 10.13
C VAL A 494 31.87 22.05 10.68
N GLU A 495 32.43 23.01 11.40
CA GLU A 495 31.68 24.13 11.98
C GLU A 495 31.67 25.38 11.08
N ASP A 496 32.57 25.45 10.09
CA ASP A 496 32.86 26.64 9.28
C ASP A 496 32.11 26.70 7.93
N MET A 497 31.21 25.76 7.65
CA MET A 497 30.36 25.76 6.45
C MET A 497 28.97 26.33 6.74
N GLN A 498 28.50 27.22 5.86
CA GLN A 498 27.17 27.84 5.92
C GLN A 498 26.17 27.25 4.91
N GLU A 499 26.60 26.45 3.95
CA GLU A 499 25.71 25.71 3.05
C GLU A 499 26.44 24.44 2.65
N VAL A 500 25.70 23.34 2.56
CA VAL A 500 26.26 22.02 2.24
C VAL A 500 25.40 21.38 1.15
N GLU A 501 26.00 21.20 -0.02
CA GLU A 501 25.43 20.44 -1.13
C GLU A 501 25.95 19.01 -1.05
N TYR A 502 25.06 18.11 -0.61
CA TYR A 502 25.29 16.68 -0.44
C TYR A 502 24.94 15.91 -1.73
N TRP A 503 25.79 14.98 -2.15
CA TRP A 503 25.64 14.15 -3.35
C TRP A 503 25.66 12.66 -3.01
N HIS A 504 24.94 11.86 -3.81
CA HIS A 504 24.83 10.41 -3.70
C HIS A 504 24.92 9.80 -5.09
N PHE A 505 25.52 8.62 -5.23
CA PHE A 505 25.50 7.88 -6.49
C PHE A 505 25.63 6.37 -6.25
N MET A 506 25.11 5.58 -7.19
CA MET A 506 25.09 4.12 -7.11
C MET A 506 25.48 3.44 -8.44
N PHE A 507 25.74 2.14 -8.32
CA PHE A 507 26.02 1.20 -9.41
C PHE A 507 25.02 0.04 -9.33
N ASP A 508 25.13 -0.95 -10.23
CA ASP A 508 24.31 -2.17 -10.17
C ASP A 508 24.56 -3.06 -8.94
N ARG A 509 25.49 -2.66 -8.07
CA ARG A 509 25.84 -3.29 -6.79
C ARG A 509 26.50 -2.27 -5.87
N HIS A 510 26.57 -2.55 -4.57
CA HIS A 510 27.43 -1.79 -3.67
C HIS A 510 28.90 -1.94 -4.10
N GLU A 511 29.58 -0.82 -4.31
CA GLU A 511 31.00 -0.74 -4.64
C GLU A 511 31.74 0.17 -3.63
N VAL A 512 33.01 -0.14 -3.35
CA VAL A 512 33.93 0.82 -2.73
C VAL A 512 34.61 1.63 -3.84
N VAL A 513 34.55 2.96 -3.74
CA VAL A 513 35.10 3.93 -4.71
C VAL A 513 36.20 4.77 -4.08
N PHE A 514 36.96 5.53 -4.88
CA PHE A 514 38.00 6.43 -4.37
C PHE A 514 37.56 7.89 -4.41
N SER A 515 37.51 8.50 -3.23
CA SER A 515 36.98 9.85 -2.96
C SER A 515 38.07 10.70 -2.29
N ASN A 516 38.58 11.72 -2.98
CA ASN A 516 39.80 12.45 -2.61
C ASN A 516 40.98 11.49 -2.24
N GLY A 517 41.08 10.36 -2.96
CA GLY A 517 42.08 9.32 -2.76
C GLY A 517 41.78 8.28 -1.67
N ALA A 518 40.85 8.52 -0.74
CA ALA A 518 40.45 7.52 0.24
C ALA A 518 39.37 6.56 -0.30
N PRO A 519 39.40 5.26 0.07
CA PRO A 519 38.33 4.34 -0.29
C PRO A 519 37.09 4.55 0.61
N THR A 520 35.95 4.83 -0.01
CA THR A 520 34.65 5.09 0.63
C THR A 520 33.55 4.28 -0.05
N GLU A 521 32.37 4.16 0.56
CA GLU A 521 31.23 3.51 -0.08
C GLU A 521 30.60 4.36 -1.20
N SER A 522 29.99 3.70 -2.18
CA SER A 522 28.87 4.28 -2.95
C SER A 522 27.60 4.28 -2.10
N LEU A 523 26.49 4.85 -2.60
CA LEU A 523 25.19 4.64 -1.96
C LEU A 523 24.92 3.12 -1.88
N PHE A 524 24.76 2.64 -0.64
CA PHE A 524 24.21 1.32 -0.37
C PHE A 524 22.69 1.39 -0.47
N THR A 525 22.04 0.34 -1.00
CA THR A 525 20.57 0.29 -1.13
C THR A 525 19.97 -0.88 -0.37
N GLY A 526 20.51 -1.17 0.82
CA GLY A 526 19.78 -1.96 1.82
C GLY A 526 18.62 -1.14 2.41
N PRO A 527 17.68 -1.78 3.14
CA PRO A 527 16.42 -1.17 3.59
C PRO A 527 16.59 0.24 4.19
N GLU A 528 17.50 0.34 5.17
CA GLU A 528 17.83 1.57 5.90
C GLU A 528 18.39 2.73 5.08
N ALA A 529 18.98 2.45 3.92
CA ALA A 529 19.66 3.47 3.13
C ALA A 529 18.76 4.08 2.04
N MET A 530 17.69 3.38 1.64
CA MET A 530 16.66 3.91 0.75
C MET A 530 15.70 4.85 1.52
N LYS A 531 15.34 4.50 2.78
CA LYS A 531 14.58 5.34 3.72
C LYS A 531 15.23 6.73 3.94
N ALA A 532 16.52 6.89 3.67
CA ALA A 532 17.30 8.11 3.87
C ALA A 532 17.25 9.13 2.69
N LEU A 533 16.62 8.78 1.57
CA LEU A 533 16.52 9.62 0.37
C LEU A 533 15.16 10.32 0.30
N GLY A 534 15.11 11.51 -0.31
CA GLY A 534 13.84 12.19 -0.56
C GLY A 534 12.96 11.43 -1.56
N PRO A 535 11.62 11.62 -1.55
CA PRO A 535 10.69 10.82 -2.34
C PRO A 535 10.99 10.85 -3.84
N GLU A 536 11.35 12.01 -4.41
CA GLU A 536 11.77 12.15 -5.81
C GLU A 536 12.97 11.26 -6.16
N ALA A 537 13.97 11.19 -5.27
CA ALA A 537 15.17 10.39 -5.46
C ALA A 537 14.91 8.89 -5.26
N ARG A 538 14.00 8.51 -4.33
CA ARG A 538 13.54 7.12 -4.17
C ARG A 538 12.85 6.66 -5.45
N HIS A 539 11.90 7.44 -5.98
CA HIS A 539 11.15 7.11 -7.20
C HIS A 539 12.05 6.96 -8.44
N GLU A 540 13.02 7.86 -8.64
CA GLU A 540 13.99 7.77 -9.74
C GLU A 540 14.85 6.49 -9.65
N ILE A 541 15.30 6.13 -8.44
CA ILE A 541 16.10 4.91 -8.22
C ILE A 541 15.27 3.65 -8.49
N LEU A 542 14.03 3.56 -7.97
CA LEU A 542 13.17 2.40 -8.19
C LEU A 542 12.81 2.22 -9.66
N THR A 543 12.63 3.32 -10.41
CA THR A 543 12.44 3.29 -11.87
C THR A 543 13.68 2.75 -12.61
N LEU A 544 14.88 3.07 -12.15
CA LEU A 544 16.14 2.61 -12.75
C LEU A 544 16.55 1.20 -12.30
N PHE A 545 16.01 0.74 -11.18
CA PHE A 545 16.30 -0.54 -10.52
C PHE A 545 15.03 -1.17 -9.92
N PRO A 546 14.09 -1.66 -10.75
CA PRO A 546 12.82 -2.23 -10.25
C PRO A 546 13.00 -3.39 -9.28
N GLN A 547 14.12 -4.12 -9.36
CA GLN A 547 14.48 -5.19 -8.42
C GLN A 547 14.78 -4.71 -6.98
N LEU A 548 14.79 -3.40 -6.72
CA LEU A 548 14.86 -2.81 -5.37
C LEU A 548 13.47 -2.47 -4.81
N ALA A 549 12.40 -2.74 -5.57
CA ALA A 549 11.00 -2.63 -5.15
C ALA A 549 10.32 -4.01 -5.02
N GLN A 550 11.07 -5.11 -5.07
CA GLN A 550 10.55 -6.46 -4.88
C GLN A 550 10.57 -6.83 -3.40
N PRO A 551 9.59 -7.61 -2.88
CA PRO A 551 9.44 -7.91 -1.44
C PRO A 551 10.61 -8.72 -0.87
N GLU A 552 11.13 -9.72 -1.59
CA GLU A 552 12.47 -10.28 -1.34
C GLU A 552 13.49 -9.74 -2.37
N PRO A 553 14.07 -8.53 -2.18
CA PRO A 553 15.20 -8.14 -3.00
C PRO A 553 16.36 -9.05 -2.58
N GLN A 554 17.06 -9.69 -3.53
CA GLN A 554 18.32 -10.38 -3.22
C GLN A 554 19.28 -9.37 -2.56
N GLN A 555 19.34 -9.40 -1.22
CA GLN A 555 19.79 -8.27 -0.43
C GLN A 555 21.13 -7.78 -0.99
N PRO A 556 21.21 -6.51 -1.46
CA PRO A 556 22.39 -6.06 -2.18
C PRO A 556 23.60 -6.26 -1.28
N ALA A 557 24.50 -7.17 -1.66
CA ALA A 557 25.58 -7.57 -0.77
C ALA A 557 26.53 -6.39 -0.56
N ALA A 558 26.68 -5.95 0.70
CA ALA A 558 27.57 -4.84 1.02
C ALA A 558 29.01 -5.16 0.59
N ALA A 559 29.70 -4.19 -0.02
CA ALA A 559 31.03 -4.42 -0.58
C ALA A 559 32.05 -4.90 0.48
N ARG A 560 31.87 -4.50 1.75
CA ARG A 560 32.58 -4.97 2.95
C ARG A 560 31.65 -4.94 4.15
N LEU A 561 32.06 -5.59 5.25
CA LEU A 561 31.34 -5.62 6.52
C LEU A 561 31.02 -4.20 7.02
N LEU A 562 29.73 -3.89 7.17
CA LEU A 562 29.25 -2.65 7.76
C LEU A 562 29.40 -2.72 9.29
N MET A 563 30.30 -1.91 9.87
CA MET A 563 30.56 -1.96 11.31
C MET A 563 29.48 -1.17 12.09
N ARG A 564 28.88 -1.80 13.11
CA ARG A 564 27.85 -1.17 13.98
C ARG A 564 28.45 -0.05 14.85
N GLY A 565 27.68 0.98 15.17
CA GLY A 565 28.20 2.19 15.82
C GLY A 565 28.88 1.98 17.19
N ARG A 566 28.47 0.96 17.96
CA ARG A 566 29.15 0.56 19.21
C ARG A 566 30.52 -0.09 18.96
N GLN A 567 30.61 -0.95 17.94
CA GLN A 567 31.87 -1.60 17.55
C GLN A 567 32.86 -0.59 16.98
N GLY A 568 32.37 0.35 16.16
CA GLY A 568 33.18 1.42 15.56
C GLY A 568 33.83 2.35 16.57
N ARG A 569 33.04 2.87 17.53
CA ARG A 569 33.58 3.69 18.63
C ARG A 569 34.67 2.95 19.42
N HIS A 570 34.47 1.66 19.71
CA HIS A 570 35.47 0.83 20.41
C HIS A 570 36.73 0.55 19.56
N LEU A 571 36.58 0.41 18.24
CA LEU A 571 37.70 0.28 17.30
C LEU A 571 38.58 1.53 17.34
N VAL A 572 37.97 2.72 17.27
CA VAL A 572 38.69 4.00 17.32
C VAL A 572 39.39 4.21 18.66
N GLN A 573 38.71 3.98 19.79
CA GLN A 573 39.34 4.02 21.12
C GLN A 573 40.57 3.09 21.20
N ARG A 574 40.49 1.90 20.62
CA ARG A 574 41.63 0.95 20.55
C ARG A 574 42.72 1.39 19.59
N LEU A 575 42.40 2.05 18.48
CA LEU A 575 43.40 2.59 17.54
C LEU A 575 44.23 3.70 18.23
N VAL A 576 43.55 4.66 18.85
CA VAL A 576 44.17 5.75 19.63
C VAL A 576 45.04 5.19 20.75
N ALA A 577 44.50 4.30 21.60
CA ALA A 577 45.22 3.73 22.73
C ALA A 577 46.47 2.91 22.34
N ASN A 578 46.52 2.39 21.11
CA ASN A 578 47.67 1.64 20.58
C ASN A 578 48.62 2.50 19.72
N GLY A 579 48.33 3.78 19.50
CA GLY A 579 49.10 4.64 18.58
C GLY A 579 49.09 4.12 17.14
N LYS A 580 47.97 3.54 16.68
CA LYS A 580 47.81 2.93 15.35
C LYS A 580 46.83 3.72 14.51
N GLN A 581 47.21 4.05 13.28
CA GLN A 581 46.27 4.58 12.29
C GLN A 581 45.49 3.46 11.57
N PRO A 582 44.28 3.75 11.06
CA PRO A 582 43.36 2.74 10.50
C PRO A 582 43.75 2.19 9.13
N PHE A 583 44.73 2.76 8.42
CA PHE A 583 45.34 2.16 7.23
C PHE A 583 46.83 1.93 7.44
N ASN A 584 47.22 0.66 7.56
CA ASN A 584 48.61 0.27 7.38
C ASN A 584 48.70 -0.93 6.42
N TRP A 585 48.91 -0.64 5.14
CA TRP A 585 49.13 -1.65 4.10
C TRP A 585 50.43 -2.44 4.33
N GLY A 586 51.37 -1.90 5.13
CA GLY A 586 52.57 -2.59 5.56
C GLY A 586 52.35 -3.45 6.80
N LYS A 587 52.38 -4.78 6.63
CA LYS A 587 52.29 -5.83 7.69
C LYS A 587 50.88 -6.17 8.18
N VAL A 588 49.99 -6.52 7.25
CA VAL A 588 49.02 -7.60 7.52
C VAL A 588 49.69 -8.93 7.13
N GLY A 589 50.55 -9.42 8.04
CA GLY A 589 51.18 -10.75 7.95
C GLY A 589 50.45 -11.77 8.79
#